data_AF-W0VD76-F1
#
_entry.id   AF-W0VD76-F1
#
_cell.length_a   1.000
_cell.length_b   1.000
_cell.length_c   1.000
_cell.angle_alpha   90.00
_cell.angle_beta   90.00
_cell.angle_gamma   90.00
#
_symmetry.space_group_name_H-M   'P 1'
#
loop_
_entity.id
_entity.type
_entity.pdbx_description
1 polymer ?
#
loop_
_entity_poly.entity_id
_entity_poly.type
_entity_poly.pdbx_seq_one_letter_code
_entity_poly.pdbx_strand_id
1 'polypeptide(L)'
;MGKIHTHYDNLKVARLAPQEVIRAAYKALSQKYHPDKNPGDEKAARIMAIVNSAYGTLSDPQRRKEHDEWIAAEEWEIAWLESTHQEENRNKRQDSAEPGWARDVAQPPRRARSAWRSVLWGVSLLLCLLLGWLGAMLMLDRSPLSGTALASALGSLAHAGAPPADMLSVPAAVKSEPKADTSIDSWAVGKPYAPEPALARPPEVKVMAVAQLILQSGPADINCERDRESQALVAPNGEAWPEQSGYVPGFPIGNKGDALEVTLDNSGNPWPAFIKLYDIERRANVRYLFILPNDKLTVDKLAFGKYEVRYQKIAGGADDCRAALRP
;
A
#
# COMPACT_ATOMS: atom_id res chain seq x y z
N MET A 1 -0.28 -7.57 -14.90
CA MET A 1 0.98 -8.08 -14.32
C MET A 1 1.85 -6.94 -13.81
N GLY A 2 1.93 -6.78 -12.49
CA GLY A 2 2.98 -5.95 -11.88
C GLY A 2 4.31 -6.69 -12.01
N LYS A 3 5.22 -6.20 -12.86
CA LYS A 3 6.57 -6.78 -12.99
C LYS A 3 7.44 -6.21 -11.87
N ILE A 4 8.05 -7.07 -11.05
CA ILE A 4 9.01 -6.65 -10.03
C ILE A 4 10.21 -6.03 -10.74
N HIS A 5 10.69 -4.88 -10.25
CA HIS A 5 11.88 -4.23 -10.81
C HIS A 5 13.14 -4.78 -10.16
N THR A 6 13.97 -5.49 -10.93
CA THR A 6 15.12 -6.24 -10.42
C THR A 6 16.46 -5.58 -10.77
N HIS A 7 17.57 -6.05 -10.19
CA HIS A 7 18.91 -5.62 -10.59
C HIS A 7 19.23 -5.92 -12.07
N TYR A 8 18.61 -6.95 -12.66
CA TYR A 8 18.74 -7.24 -14.09
C TYR A 8 18.10 -6.14 -14.95
N ASP A 9 16.94 -5.63 -14.54
CA ASP A 9 16.24 -4.54 -15.25
C ASP A 9 17.00 -3.20 -15.14
N ASN A 10 17.76 -3.00 -14.05
CA ASN A 10 18.66 -1.85 -13.86
C ASN A 10 19.82 -1.89 -14.85
N LEU A 11 20.42 -3.07 -15.06
CA LEU A 11 21.50 -3.27 -16.03
C LEU A 11 20.99 -3.50 -17.47
N LYS A 12 19.66 -3.55 -17.68
CA LYS A 12 19.03 -3.82 -18.99
C LYS A 12 19.47 -5.14 -19.61
N VAL A 13 19.66 -6.16 -18.77
CA VAL A 13 20.03 -7.52 -19.18
C VAL A 13 18.94 -8.52 -18.83
N ALA A 14 18.93 -9.67 -19.51
CA ALA A 14 18.04 -10.78 -19.14
C ALA A 14 18.50 -11.43 -17.83
N ARG A 15 17.57 -12.03 -17.07
CA ARG A 15 17.87 -12.78 -15.83
C ARG A 15 18.87 -13.92 -16.05
N LEU A 16 18.75 -14.60 -17.20
CA LEU A 16 19.64 -15.69 -17.63
C LEU A 16 20.91 -15.20 -18.36
N ALA A 17 21.24 -13.91 -18.32
CA ALA A 17 22.41 -13.40 -19.01
C ALA A 17 23.71 -13.99 -18.41
N PRO A 18 24.68 -14.40 -19.25
CA PRO A 18 25.98 -14.86 -18.76
C PRO A 18 26.76 -13.70 -18.12
N GLN A 19 27.72 -14.05 -17.27
CA GLN A 19 28.48 -13.06 -16.49
C GLN A 19 29.19 -12.01 -17.36
N GLU A 20 29.63 -12.43 -18.55
CA GLU A 20 30.30 -11.56 -19.53
C GLU A 20 29.37 -10.45 -20.03
N VAL A 21 28.10 -10.78 -20.27
CA VAL A 21 27.08 -9.82 -20.72
C VAL A 21 26.77 -8.81 -19.62
N ILE A 22 26.70 -9.25 -18.36
CA ILE A 22 26.50 -8.37 -17.20
C ILE A 22 27.65 -7.36 -17.08
N ARG A 23 28.90 -7.84 -17.23
CA ARG A 23 30.10 -6.98 -17.21
C ARG A 23 30.11 -5.99 -18.39
N ALA A 24 29.75 -6.45 -19.59
CA ALA A 24 29.68 -5.60 -20.77
C ALA A 24 28.61 -4.52 -20.63
N ALA A 25 27.42 -4.87 -20.13
CA ALA A 25 26.33 -3.94 -19.88
C ALA A 25 26.70 -2.88 -18.83
N TYR A 26 27.33 -3.30 -17.73
CA TYR A 26 27.86 -2.38 -16.72
C TYR A 26 28.84 -1.38 -17.35
N LYS A 27 29.84 -1.87 -18.10
CA LYS A 27 30.82 -0.99 -18.75
C LYS A 27 30.16 0.04 -19.69
N ALA A 28 29.18 -0.39 -20.48
CA ALA A 28 28.46 0.50 -21.40
C ALA A 28 27.65 1.57 -20.65
N LEU A 29 26.93 1.17 -19.59
CA LEU A 29 26.12 2.09 -18.78
C LEU A 29 27.00 3.05 -17.97
N SER A 30 28.07 2.57 -17.36
CA SER A 30 29.02 3.40 -16.62
C SER A 30 29.69 4.44 -17.53
N GLN A 31 30.04 4.08 -18.75
CA GLN A 31 30.59 5.05 -19.72
C GLN A 31 29.57 6.08 -20.19
N LYS A 32 28.28 5.77 -20.15
CA LYS A 32 27.20 6.69 -20.53
C LYS A 32 26.87 7.67 -19.40
N TYR A 33 26.84 7.18 -18.15
CA TYR A 33 26.44 7.95 -16.97
C TYR A 33 27.62 8.36 -16.07
N HIS A 34 28.85 8.30 -16.57
CA HIS A 34 30.05 8.68 -15.81
C HIS A 34 29.99 10.16 -15.38
N PRO A 35 30.39 10.51 -14.15
CA PRO A 35 30.41 11.90 -13.68
C PRO A 35 31.29 12.81 -14.55
N ASP A 36 32.45 12.32 -15.00
CA ASP A 36 33.36 13.12 -15.85
C ASP A 36 32.73 13.54 -17.19
N LYS A 37 31.83 12.71 -17.74
CA LYS A 37 31.15 13.00 -19.01
C LYS A 37 29.85 13.78 -18.82
N ASN A 38 29.27 13.73 -17.62
CA ASN A 38 28.01 14.38 -17.27
C ASN A 38 28.20 15.24 -16.00
N PRO A 39 29.11 16.23 -16.02
CA PRO A 39 29.37 17.05 -14.85
C PRO A 39 28.11 17.86 -14.50
N GLY A 40 27.68 17.79 -13.23
CA GLY A 40 26.52 18.53 -12.73
C GLY A 40 25.15 17.92 -13.03
N ASP A 41 25.07 16.75 -13.69
CA ASP A 41 23.80 16.05 -13.87
C ASP A 41 23.50 15.08 -12.71
N GLU A 42 22.62 15.51 -11.80
CA GLU A 42 22.16 14.69 -10.67
C GLU A 42 21.45 13.40 -11.11
N LYS A 43 20.79 13.40 -12.27
CA LYS A 43 20.10 12.21 -12.78
C LYS A 43 21.11 11.15 -13.21
N ALA A 44 22.16 11.55 -13.92
CA ALA A 44 23.24 10.65 -14.30
C ALA A 44 23.93 10.05 -13.06
N ALA A 45 24.20 10.87 -12.04
CA ALA A 45 24.77 10.41 -10.77
C ALA A 45 23.87 9.37 -10.07
N ARG A 46 22.56 9.63 -10.00
CA ARG A 46 21.59 8.68 -9.42
C ARG A 46 21.54 7.37 -10.20
N ILE A 47 21.48 7.43 -11.53
CA ILE A 47 21.47 6.23 -12.38
C ILE A 47 22.76 5.43 -12.19
N MET A 48 23.91 6.10 -12.15
CA MET A 48 25.21 5.47 -11.93
C MET A 48 25.27 4.76 -10.57
N ALA A 49 24.71 5.36 -9.51
CA ALA A 49 24.61 4.72 -8.20
C ALA A 49 23.77 3.42 -8.24
N ILE A 50 22.63 3.44 -8.94
CA ILE A 50 21.77 2.26 -9.14
C ILE A 50 22.50 1.17 -9.93
N VAL A 51 23.19 1.56 -11.01
CA VAL A 51 23.98 0.64 -11.86
C VAL A 51 25.12 -0.01 -11.08
N ASN A 52 25.83 0.76 -10.24
CA ASN A 52 26.89 0.24 -9.37
C ASN A 52 26.35 -0.75 -8.35
N SER A 53 25.22 -0.44 -7.71
CA SER A 53 24.55 -1.35 -6.75
C SER A 53 24.13 -2.66 -7.44
N ALA A 54 23.47 -2.57 -8.60
CA ALA A 54 23.05 -3.73 -9.37
C ALA A 54 24.24 -4.62 -9.78
N TYR A 55 25.34 -4.01 -10.25
CA TYR A 55 26.54 -4.76 -10.59
C TYR A 55 27.21 -5.38 -9.36
N GLY A 56 27.21 -4.71 -8.20
CA GLY A 56 27.74 -5.25 -6.96
C GLY A 56 27.07 -6.56 -6.51
N THR A 57 25.75 -6.68 -6.73
CA THR A 57 25.00 -7.92 -6.44
C THR A 57 25.19 -8.96 -7.53
N LEU A 58 25.14 -8.58 -8.81
CA LEU A 58 25.16 -9.51 -9.94
C LEU A 58 26.56 -9.95 -10.40
N SER A 59 27.62 -9.29 -9.91
CA SER A 59 29.00 -9.61 -10.25
C SER A 59 29.54 -10.84 -9.52
N ASP A 60 29.07 -11.06 -8.29
CA ASP A 60 29.45 -12.18 -7.43
C ASP A 60 28.45 -13.33 -7.60
N PRO A 61 28.91 -14.55 -7.98
CA PRO A 61 28.03 -15.71 -8.14
C PRO A 61 27.18 -16.02 -6.91
N GLN A 62 27.71 -15.84 -5.70
CA GLN A 62 26.97 -16.16 -4.47
C GLN A 62 25.83 -15.17 -4.25
N ARG A 63 26.12 -13.86 -4.31
CA ARG A 63 25.10 -12.81 -4.15
C ARG A 63 24.06 -12.84 -5.26
N ARG A 64 24.49 -13.20 -6.49
CA ARG A 64 23.57 -13.41 -7.61
C ARG A 64 22.58 -14.52 -7.32
N LYS A 65 23.05 -15.65 -6.75
CA LYS A 65 22.19 -16.77 -6.38
C LYS A 65 21.17 -16.37 -5.31
N GLU A 66 21.62 -15.70 -4.24
CA GLU A 66 20.73 -15.22 -3.16
C GLU A 66 19.67 -14.24 -3.71
N HIS A 67 20.06 -13.35 -4.63
CA HIS A 67 19.13 -12.44 -5.30
C HIS A 67 18.15 -13.18 -6.22
N ASP A 68 18.58 -14.22 -6.93
CA ASP A 68 17.72 -15.05 -7.78
C ASP A 68 16.71 -15.87 -6.96
N GLU A 69 17.12 -16.37 -5.79
CA GLU A 69 16.25 -17.04 -4.81
C GLU A 69 15.20 -16.07 -4.25
N TRP A 70 15.60 -14.85 -3.91
CA TRP A 70 14.66 -13.80 -3.48
C TRP A 70 13.64 -13.44 -4.57
N ILE A 71 14.07 -13.27 -5.83
CA ILE A 71 13.15 -13.01 -6.95
C ILE A 71 12.15 -14.17 -7.11
N ALA A 72 12.62 -15.41 -7.03
CA ALA A 72 11.74 -16.58 -7.19
C ALA A 72 10.67 -16.64 -6.08
N ALA A 73 11.03 -16.31 -4.85
CA ALA A 73 10.09 -16.23 -3.73
C ALA A 73 9.02 -15.14 -3.96
N GLU A 74 9.44 -13.96 -4.41
CA GLU A 74 8.53 -12.82 -4.65
C GLU A 74 7.60 -13.08 -5.85
N GLU A 75 8.12 -13.66 -6.95
CA GLU A 75 7.34 -14.03 -8.12
C GLU A 75 6.27 -15.09 -7.79
N TRP A 76 6.58 -16.02 -6.90
CA TRP A 76 5.62 -17.02 -6.42
C TRP A 76 4.47 -16.37 -5.65
N GLU A 77 4.76 -15.40 -4.79
CA GLU A 77 3.74 -14.66 -4.05
C GLU A 77 2.81 -13.87 -4.98
N ILE A 78 3.36 -13.21 -6.01
CA ILE A 78 2.57 -12.49 -7.01
C ILE A 78 1.70 -13.44 -7.83
N ALA A 79 2.25 -14.56 -8.29
CA ALA A 79 1.49 -15.56 -9.05
C ALA A 79 0.34 -16.14 -8.22
N TRP A 80 0.57 -16.39 -6.94
CA TRP A 80 -0.46 -16.85 -6.02
C TRP A 80 -1.57 -15.80 -5.83
N LEU A 81 -1.20 -14.52 -5.62
CA LEU A 81 -2.17 -13.42 -5.54
C LEU A 81 -2.96 -13.20 -6.84
N GLU A 82 -2.32 -13.30 -8.00
CA GLU A 82 -3.01 -13.13 -9.29
C GLU A 82 -4.02 -14.26 -9.53
N SER A 83 -3.73 -15.48 -9.06
CA SER A 83 -4.67 -16.60 -9.14
C SER A 83 -5.94 -16.41 -8.29
N THR A 84 -5.83 -15.90 -7.06
CA THR A 84 -6.99 -15.66 -6.19
C THR A 84 -7.89 -14.53 -6.73
N HIS A 85 -7.30 -13.47 -7.29
CA HIS A 85 -8.05 -12.39 -7.93
C HIS A 85 -8.74 -12.83 -9.23
N GLN A 86 -8.14 -13.77 -9.98
CA GLN A 86 -8.75 -14.30 -11.20
C GLN A 86 -9.97 -15.18 -10.88
N GLU A 87 -9.91 -15.98 -9.80
CA GLU A 87 -11.05 -16.74 -9.30
C GLU A 87 -12.17 -15.82 -8.78
N GLU A 88 -11.85 -14.78 -8.04
CA GLU A 88 -12.85 -13.80 -7.57
C GLU A 88 -13.55 -13.09 -8.73
N ASN A 89 -12.79 -12.63 -9.73
CA ASN A 89 -13.36 -12.02 -10.94
C ASN A 89 -14.17 -13.03 -11.77
N ARG A 90 -13.78 -14.30 -11.78
CA ARG A 90 -14.52 -15.38 -12.43
C ARG A 90 -15.83 -15.68 -11.71
N ASN A 91 -15.82 -15.80 -10.37
CA ASN A 91 -17.02 -15.94 -9.55
C ASN A 91 -17.95 -14.75 -9.73
N LYS A 92 -17.42 -13.52 -9.73
CA LYS A 92 -18.21 -12.30 -9.94
C LYS A 92 -18.84 -12.22 -11.33
N ARG A 93 -18.18 -12.76 -12.37
CA ARG A 93 -18.76 -12.94 -13.72
C ARG A 93 -19.80 -14.05 -13.78
N GLN A 94 -19.68 -15.07 -12.93
CA GLN A 94 -20.60 -16.20 -12.85
C GLN A 94 -21.86 -15.85 -12.03
N ASP A 95 -21.74 -15.04 -10.98
CA ASP A 95 -22.87 -14.49 -10.21
C ASP A 95 -23.64 -13.39 -10.96
N SER A 96 -23.04 -12.80 -12.00
CA SER A 96 -23.71 -11.88 -12.93
C SER A 96 -24.26 -12.58 -14.18
N ALA A 97 -24.03 -13.88 -14.34
CA ALA A 97 -24.83 -14.70 -15.23
C ALA A 97 -26.10 -15.09 -14.46
N GLU A 98 -27.24 -14.51 -14.87
CA GLU A 98 -28.52 -14.74 -14.19
C GLU A 98 -28.77 -16.24 -13.94
N PRO A 99 -29.22 -16.64 -12.74
CA PRO A 99 -29.64 -18.00 -12.46
C PRO A 99 -30.62 -18.50 -13.53
N GLY A 100 -30.46 -19.74 -14.00
CA GLY A 100 -31.27 -20.30 -15.09
C GLY A 100 -32.80 -20.28 -14.87
N TRP A 101 -33.27 -20.07 -13.64
CA TRP A 101 -34.69 -19.89 -13.33
C TRP A 101 -35.23 -18.48 -13.63
N ALA A 102 -34.36 -17.49 -13.84
CA ALA A 102 -34.73 -16.15 -14.29
C ALA A 102 -35.02 -16.07 -15.79
N ARG A 103 -34.74 -17.13 -16.57
CA ARG A 103 -35.05 -17.21 -18.00
C ARG A 103 -36.55 -17.29 -18.31
N ASP A 104 -37.38 -17.72 -17.36
CA ASP A 104 -38.82 -17.92 -17.57
C ASP A 104 -39.66 -16.70 -17.18
N VAL A 105 -39.04 -15.65 -16.65
CA VAL A 105 -39.72 -14.36 -16.49
C VAL A 105 -39.69 -13.67 -17.85
N ALA A 106 -40.82 -13.71 -18.56
CA ALA A 106 -41.00 -12.93 -19.78
C ALA A 106 -40.58 -11.48 -19.51
N GLN A 107 -39.44 -11.08 -20.05
CA GLN A 107 -38.94 -9.72 -19.90
C GLN A 107 -40.04 -8.78 -20.42
N PRO A 108 -40.51 -7.79 -19.63
CA PRO A 108 -41.43 -6.80 -20.17
C PRO A 108 -40.75 -6.16 -21.38
N PRO A 109 -41.48 -5.92 -22.50
CA PRO A 109 -40.87 -5.41 -23.71
C PRO A 109 -40.07 -4.17 -23.33
N ARG A 110 -38.74 -4.24 -23.53
CA ARG A 110 -37.85 -3.12 -23.29
C ARG A 110 -38.44 -1.96 -24.08
N ARG A 111 -39.05 -0.99 -23.39
CA ARG A 111 -39.47 0.26 -24.02
C ARG A 111 -38.23 0.78 -24.71
N ALA A 112 -38.25 0.75 -26.04
CA ALA A 112 -37.21 1.32 -26.87
C ALA A 112 -37.04 2.75 -26.38
N ARG A 113 -35.97 2.99 -25.60
CA ARG A 113 -35.60 4.34 -25.18
C ARG A 113 -35.36 5.08 -26.48
N SER A 114 -36.29 5.97 -26.82
CA SER A 114 -36.40 6.45 -28.19
C SER A 114 -35.08 7.08 -28.60
N ALA A 115 -34.54 6.60 -29.72
CA ALA A 115 -33.38 7.18 -30.40
C ALA A 115 -33.58 8.68 -30.70
N TRP A 116 -34.81 9.17 -30.61
CA TRP A 116 -35.16 10.58 -30.65
C TRP A 116 -34.55 11.42 -29.54
N ARG A 117 -34.41 10.93 -28.29
CA ARG A 117 -33.80 11.75 -27.21
C ARG A 117 -32.32 12.04 -27.47
N SER A 118 -31.57 11.11 -28.06
CA SER A 118 -30.17 11.34 -28.47
C SER A 118 -30.05 12.27 -29.67
N VAL A 119 -31.00 12.23 -30.61
CA VAL A 119 -31.05 13.16 -31.75
C VAL A 119 -31.41 14.57 -31.28
N LEU A 120 -32.40 14.72 -30.40
CA LEU A 120 -32.77 16.01 -29.81
C LEU A 120 -31.64 16.63 -28.98
N TRP A 121 -30.87 15.81 -28.24
CA TRP A 121 -29.67 16.29 -27.53
C TRP A 121 -28.56 16.72 -28.51
N GLY A 122 -28.33 15.95 -29.58
CA GLY A 122 -27.35 16.28 -30.62
C GLY A 122 -27.69 17.58 -31.35
N VAL A 123 -28.96 17.79 -31.71
CA VAL A 123 -29.43 19.03 -32.37
C VAL A 123 -29.27 20.25 -31.45
N SER A 124 -29.59 20.11 -30.16
CA SER A 124 -29.41 21.18 -29.18
C SER A 124 -27.94 21.58 -29.00
N LEU A 125 -27.04 20.59 -28.97
CA LEU A 125 -25.60 20.82 -28.82
C LEU A 125 -25.00 21.50 -30.06
N LEU A 126 -25.47 21.13 -31.25
CA LEU A 126 -25.07 21.74 -32.52
C LEU A 126 -25.62 23.16 -32.67
N LEU A 127 -26.85 23.41 -32.23
CA LEU A 127 -27.44 24.75 -32.17
C LEU A 127 -26.67 25.67 -31.21
N CYS A 128 -26.27 25.16 -30.04
CA CYS A 128 -25.47 25.91 -29.07
C CYS A 128 -24.09 26.29 -29.62
N LEU A 129 -23.42 25.37 -30.32
CA LEU A 129 -22.15 25.65 -30.99
C LEU A 129 -22.30 26.67 -32.13
N LEU A 130 -23.37 26.59 -32.93
CA LEU A 130 -23.66 27.57 -33.98
C LEU A 130 -23.94 28.96 -33.41
N LEU A 131 -24.73 29.06 -32.34
CA LEU A 131 -25.00 30.33 -31.66
C LEU A 131 -23.73 30.93 -31.04
N GLY A 132 -22.87 30.10 -30.44
CA GLY A 132 -21.56 30.52 -29.94
C GLY A 132 -20.64 31.02 -31.06
N TRP A 133 -20.64 30.34 -32.21
CA TRP A 133 -19.86 30.74 -33.39
C TRP A 133 -20.38 32.05 -34.00
N LEU A 134 -21.69 32.23 -34.09
CA LEU A 134 -22.33 33.47 -34.55
C LEU A 134 -22.06 34.64 -33.60
N GLY A 135 -22.11 34.40 -32.29
CA GLY A 135 -21.77 35.39 -31.27
C GLY A 135 -20.29 35.81 -31.32
N ALA A 136 -19.40 34.86 -31.59
CA ALA A 136 -17.98 35.14 -31.81
C ALA A 136 -17.77 35.98 -33.08
N MET A 137 -18.47 35.67 -34.18
CA MET A 137 -18.42 36.45 -35.42
C MET A 137 -18.93 37.89 -35.23
N LEU A 138 -19.99 38.09 -34.43
CA LEU A 138 -20.51 39.42 -34.09
C LEU A 138 -19.60 40.22 -33.16
N MET A 139 -18.73 39.56 -32.38
CA MET A 139 -17.72 40.21 -31.55
C MET A 139 -16.44 40.55 -32.30
N LEU A 140 -16.18 39.91 -33.45
CA LEU A 140 -15.03 40.23 -34.30
C LEU A 140 -15.27 41.43 -35.24
N ASP A 141 -16.51 41.97 -35.30
CA ASP A 141 -16.86 43.08 -36.19
C ASP A 141 -16.94 44.45 -35.49
N ARG A 142 -16.34 44.60 -34.30
CA ARG A 142 -16.07 45.92 -33.72
C ARG A 142 -14.63 46.33 -33.99
N SER A 143 -14.45 46.96 -35.14
CA SER A 143 -13.23 47.70 -35.51
C SER A 143 -12.83 48.73 -34.43
N PRO A 144 -11.53 48.91 -34.14
CA PRO A 144 -11.04 49.83 -33.12
C PRO A 144 -11.06 51.27 -33.67
N LEU A 145 -11.89 52.13 -33.10
CA LEU A 145 -11.80 53.57 -33.32
C LEU A 145 -10.93 54.18 -32.22
N SER A 146 -9.76 54.62 -32.64
CA SER A 146 -8.83 55.50 -31.97
C SER A 146 -9.45 56.84 -31.56
N GLY A 147 -8.93 57.40 -30.46
CA GLY A 147 -8.62 58.82 -30.43
C GLY A 147 -9.56 59.70 -29.59
N THR A 148 -9.00 60.15 -28.47
CA THR A 148 -8.92 61.57 -28.07
C THR A 148 -10.23 62.36 -27.88
N ALA A 149 -10.42 62.76 -26.62
CA ALA A 149 -10.44 64.17 -26.19
C ALA A 149 -11.71 64.66 -25.47
N LEU A 150 -11.43 65.30 -24.32
CA LEU A 150 -12.18 66.31 -23.58
C LEU A 150 -13.32 65.80 -22.69
N ALA A 151 -13.12 65.83 -21.35
CA ALA A 151 -13.29 67.01 -20.48
C ALA A 151 -14.77 67.39 -20.37
N SER A 152 -15.39 67.64 -19.22
CA SER A 152 -14.92 68.05 -17.91
C SER A 152 -16.18 68.16 -17.04
N ALA A 153 -16.06 67.98 -15.71
CA ALA A 153 -16.46 68.98 -14.70
C ALA A 153 -16.94 68.34 -13.39
N LEU A 154 -16.48 68.99 -12.31
CA LEU A 154 -16.83 68.84 -10.89
C LEU A 154 -16.22 67.61 -10.21
N GLY A 155 -15.07 67.68 -9.54
CA GLY A 155 -14.38 68.82 -8.93
C GLY A 155 -14.41 68.70 -7.41
N SER A 156 -13.24 68.89 -6.80
CA SER A 156 -13.00 69.09 -5.36
C SER A 156 -13.08 67.79 -4.53
N LEU A 157 -12.10 67.40 -3.71
CA LEU A 157 -11.24 68.18 -2.82
C LEU A 157 -9.87 67.49 -2.57
N ALA A 158 -8.85 68.35 -2.43
CA ALA A 158 -7.67 68.21 -1.57
C ALA A 158 -6.52 67.25 -1.97
N HIS A 159 -5.66 67.79 -2.84
CA HIS A 159 -4.19 67.85 -2.72
C HIS A 159 -3.74 68.21 -1.28
N ALA A 160 -2.52 68.03 -0.79
CA ALA A 160 -1.20 67.52 -1.19
C ALA A 160 -0.34 67.69 0.11
N GLY A 161 0.86 67.17 0.30
CA GLY A 161 1.88 66.69 -0.61
C GLY A 161 3.08 66.14 0.17
N ALA A 162 3.96 65.51 -0.59
CA ALA A 162 5.15 64.76 -0.20
C ALA A 162 6.39 65.68 0.04
N PRO A 163 7.65 65.20 -0.11
CA PRO A 163 8.53 64.45 0.81
C PRO A 163 9.93 65.16 0.90
N PRO A 164 11.14 64.54 0.86
CA PRO A 164 11.71 63.30 1.42
C PRO A 164 13.01 63.61 2.26
N ALA A 165 13.89 62.60 2.43
CA ALA A 165 15.26 62.60 3.00
C ALA A 165 15.31 62.30 4.51
N ASP A 166 16.29 61.62 5.11
CA ASP A 166 17.61 61.15 4.71
C ASP A 166 18.13 60.21 5.83
N MET A 167 19.08 59.31 5.51
CA MET A 167 20.22 58.88 6.38
C MET A 167 19.92 58.24 7.76
N LEU A 168 20.76 57.45 8.45
CA LEU A 168 22.03 56.74 8.31
C LEU A 168 22.14 55.90 9.62
N SER A 169 22.81 54.74 9.55
CA SER A 169 23.69 54.13 10.57
C SER A 169 23.30 54.03 12.08
N VAL A 170 23.30 52.78 12.62
CA VAL A 170 24.21 52.19 13.65
C VAL A 170 24.60 53.09 14.86
N PRO A 171 24.80 52.63 16.14
CA PRO A 171 25.23 51.29 16.60
C PRO A 171 24.58 50.72 17.88
N ALA A 172 25.09 49.52 18.19
CA ALA A 172 25.00 48.72 19.40
C ALA A 172 25.59 49.32 20.70
N ALA A 173 25.18 48.67 21.79
CA ALA A 173 26.00 48.17 22.92
C ALA A 173 25.91 48.87 24.29
N VAL A 174 25.93 47.99 25.30
CA VAL A 174 26.55 48.11 26.65
C VAL A 174 25.62 48.29 27.88
N LYS A 175 25.56 47.18 28.64
CA LYS A 175 25.60 46.95 30.11
C LYS A 175 24.83 47.86 31.07
N SER A 176 24.09 47.23 31.99
CA SER A 176 24.45 47.15 33.43
C SER A 176 23.31 46.56 34.29
N GLU A 177 23.61 45.52 35.08
CA GLU A 177 22.97 45.24 36.40
C GLU A 177 23.78 46.02 37.49
N PRO A 178 23.41 46.17 38.80
CA PRO A 178 22.54 45.30 39.64
C PRO A 178 21.73 45.96 40.81
N LYS A 179 21.01 45.10 41.59
CA LYS A 179 20.54 45.23 43.02
C LYS A 179 19.47 46.31 43.32
N ALA A 180 18.48 46.15 44.22
CA ALA A 180 18.41 45.53 45.55
C ALA A 180 16.91 45.35 45.94
N ASP A 181 16.52 44.22 46.56
CA ASP A 181 16.19 44.04 48.01
C ASP A 181 14.73 44.35 48.40
N THR A 182 14.00 43.30 48.86
CA THR A 182 13.20 43.20 50.10
C THR A 182 12.32 41.94 50.02
N SER A 183 12.73 40.87 50.70
CA SER A 183 12.19 40.37 51.97
C SER A 183 10.78 39.79 51.86
N ILE A 184 10.63 38.49 52.14
CA ILE A 184 9.61 37.91 53.04
C ILE A 184 9.90 36.40 53.19
N ASP A 185 10.27 36.08 54.43
CA ASP A 185 9.98 34.89 55.23
C ASP A 185 10.43 33.48 54.81
N SER A 186 11.55 33.13 55.44
CA SER A 186 11.89 31.81 55.98
C SER A 186 10.74 31.10 56.71
N TRP A 187 10.24 30.04 56.10
CA TRP A 187 9.81 28.83 56.81
C TRP A 187 10.01 27.64 55.86
N ALA A 188 10.49 26.52 56.38
CA ALA A 188 10.94 25.30 55.67
C ALA A 188 12.45 25.20 55.37
N VAL A 189 13.26 25.24 56.43
CA VAL A 189 14.60 24.61 56.43
C VAL A 189 14.41 23.11 56.68
N GLY A 190 14.38 22.32 55.60
CA GLY A 190 14.52 20.85 55.65
C GLY A 190 16.00 20.46 55.60
N LYS A 191 16.42 19.54 56.47
CA LYS A 191 17.79 19.00 56.56
C LYS A 191 18.31 18.47 55.21
N PRO A 192 19.63 18.51 54.93
CA PRO A 192 20.18 17.90 53.72
C PRO A 192 19.97 16.38 53.77
N TYR A 193 19.23 15.89 52.78
CA TYR A 193 18.88 14.49 52.58
C TYR A 193 20.14 13.68 52.22
N ALA A 194 20.37 12.57 52.93
CA ALA A 194 21.39 11.59 52.56
C ALA A 194 21.02 10.96 51.21
N PRO A 195 21.98 10.57 50.34
CA PRO A 195 21.65 10.02 49.03
C PRO A 195 20.80 8.74 49.19
N GLU A 196 19.62 8.75 48.57
CA GLU A 196 18.69 7.62 48.51
C GLU A 196 19.40 6.41 47.86
N PRO A 197 19.27 5.19 48.39
CA PRO A 197 19.72 4.00 47.66
C PRO A 197 18.97 3.96 46.33
N ALA A 198 19.70 3.80 45.23
CA ALA A 198 19.15 3.80 43.88
C ALA A 198 17.90 2.92 43.79
N LEU A 199 16.73 3.55 43.81
CA LEU A 199 15.44 2.92 43.59
C LEU A 199 15.55 2.16 42.27
N ALA A 200 15.44 0.83 42.35
CA ALA A 200 15.32 -0.02 41.19
C ALA A 200 14.21 0.58 40.32
N ARG A 201 14.53 0.90 39.06
CA ARG A 201 13.53 1.42 38.11
C ARG A 201 12.32 0.48 38.18
N PRO A 202 11.09 0.99 38.35
CA PRO A 202 9.92 0.12 38.32
C PRO A 202 9.95 -0.69 37.02
N PRO A 203 9.56 -1.98 37.05
CA PRO A 203 9.59 -2.79 35.84
C PRO A 203 8.76 -2.09 34.77
N GLU A 204 9.35 -1.94 33.59
CA GLU A 204 8.67 -1.32 32.46
C GLU A 204 7.46 -2.18 32.09
N VAL A 205 6.26 -1.68 32.36
CA VAL A 205 5.01 -2.37 32.07
C VAL A 205 4.80 -2.31 30.55
N LYS A 206 5.29 -3.32 29.83
CA LYS A 206 4.98 -3.51 28.41
C LYS A 206 3.53 -3.95 28.27
N VAL A 207 2.69 -3.05 27.74
CA VAL A 207 1.30 -3.38 27.41
C VAL A 207 1.31 -4.24 26.14
N MET A 208 1.05 -5.54 26.29
CA MET A 208 0.86 -6.45 25.16
C MET A 208 -0.57 -6.32 24.65
N ALA A 209 -0.72 -6.07 23.35
CA ALA A 209 -2.02 -6.16 22.71
C ALA A 209 -2.40 -7.63 22.54
N VAL A 210 -3.58 -8.01 23.00
CA VAL A 210 -4.14 -9.36 22.84
C VAL A 210 -5.39 -9.25 21.97
N ALA A 211 -5.42 -9.97 20.85
CA ALA A 211 -6.58 -10.06 19.98
C ALA A 211 -7.08 -11.50 19.91
N GLN A 212 -8.39 -11.71 20.02
CA GLN A 212 -9.02 -13.01 19.79
C GLN A 212 -9.90 -12.91 18.55
N LEU A 213 -9.70 -13.83 17.61
CA LEU A 213 -10.46 -13.88 16.36
C LEU A 213 -11.13 -15.24 16.24
N ILE A 214 -12.46 -15.23 16.09
CA ILE A 214 -13.24 -16.44 15.84
C ILE A 214 -13.43 -16.58 14.33
N LEU A 215 -13.04 -17.73 13.79
CA LEU A 215 -13.24 -18.02 12.37
C LEU A 215 -14.73 -18.23 12.09
N GLN A 216 -15.25 -17.53 11.07
CA GLN A 216 -16.68 -17.62 10.75
C GLN A 216 -17.01 -19.00 10.21
N SER A 217 -18.07 -19.61 10.75
CA SER A 217 -18.60 -20.86 10.23
C SER A 217 -19.48 -20.61 9.02
N GLY A 218 -19.05 -21.13 7.87
CA GLY A 218 -19.88 -21.22 6.67
C GLY A 218 -20.79 -22.46 6.74
N PRO A 219 -21.91 -22.48 5.99
CA PRO A 219 -22.72 -23.68 5.85
C PRO A 219 -21.84 -24.84 5.36
N ALA A 220 -22.10 -26.05 5.86
CA ALA A 220 -21.47 -27.24 5.32
C ALA A 220 -21.91 -27.39 3.86
N ASP A 221 -21.06 -26.99 2.91
CA ASP A 221 -21.30 -27.25 1.50
C ASP A 221 -21.31 -28.77 1.29
N ILE A 222 -22.51 -29.35 1.23
CA ILE A 222 -22.77 -30.74 0.85
C ILE A 222 -22.67 -30.84 -0.69
N ASN A 223 -21.59 -30.33 -1.27
CA ASN A 223 -21.33 -30.49 -2.69
C ASN A 223 -19.96 -31.15 -2.84
N CYS A 224 -19.97 -32.49 -2.94
CA CYS A 224 -18.80 -33.34 -3.15
C CYS A 224 -18.33 -33.21 -4.62
N GLU A 225 -17.93 -32.01 -5.03
CA GLU A 225 -17.30 -31.78 -6.33
C GLU A 225 -15.84 -32.25 -6.28
N ARG A 226 -15.64 -33.44 -6.85
CA ARG A 226 -14.41 -34.25 -6.91
C ARG A 226 -13.17 -33.54 -7.45
N ASP A 227 -13.35 -32.41 -8.14
CA ASP A 227 -12.26 -31.73 -8.86
C ASP A 227 -11.47 -30.74 -7.98
N ARG A 228 -12.05 -30.23 -6.88
CA ARG A 228 -11.34 -29.35 -5.90
C ARG A 228 -10.61 -30.11 -4.80
N GLU A 229 -10.97 -31.37 -4.54
CA GLU A 229 -10.35 -32.21 -3.49
C GLU A 229 -8.86 -32.48 -3.73
N SER A 230 -8.42 -32.50 -4.99
CA SER A 230 -7.03 -32.80 -5.34
C SER A 230 -6.02 -31.72 -4.90
N GLN A 231 -6.44 -30.46 -4.78
CA GLN A 231 -5.58 -29.36 -4.31
C GLN A 231 -5.49 -29.28 -2.77
N ALA A 232 -6.40 -29.93 -2.04
CA ALA A 232 -6.48 -29.87 -0.58
C ALA A 232 -5.62 -30.93 0.13
N LEU A 233 -5.10 -31.92 -0.59
CA LEU A 233 -4.35 -33.03 0.03
C LEU A 233 -2.97 -32.64 0.55
N VAL A 234 -2.36 -31.59 -0.02
CA VAL A 234 -0.97 -31.20 0.25
C VAL A 234 -0.92 -29.69 0.46
N ALA A 235 -0.07 -29.22 1.37
CA ALA A 235 0.13 -27.80 1.62
C ALA A 235 0.71 -27.10 0.37
N PRO A 236 0.55 -25.76 0.22
CA PRO A 236 0.98 -25.05 -0.98
C PRO A 236 2.48 -25.13 -1.30
N ASN A 237 3.30 -25.53 -0.33
CA ASN A 237 4.73 -25.77 -0.46
C ASN A 237 5.07 -27.21 -0.94
N GLY A 238 4.07 -28.08 -1.15
CA GLY A 238 4.25 -29.47 -1.53
C GLY A 238 4.51 -30.43 -0.35
N GLU A 239 4.50 -29.92 0.89
CA GLU A 239 4.65 -30.75 2.10
C GLU A 239 3.29 -31.21 2.64
N ALA A 240 3.28 -32.28 3.42
CA ALA A 240 2.07 -32.74 4.08
C ALA A 240 1.56 -31.71 5.10
N TRP A 241 0.25 -31.65 5.29
CA TRP A 241 -0.34 -30.83 6.34
C TRP A 241 0.15 -31.29 7.73
N PRO A 242 0.37 -30.36 8.67
CA PRO A 242 0.76 -30.71 10.03
C PRO A 242 -0.30 -31.59 10.71
N GLU A 243 0.13 -32.55 11.54
CA GLU A 243 -0.79 -33.35 12.36
C GLU A 243 -1.38 -32.57 13.54
N GLN A 244 -0.81 -31.42 13.86
CA GLN A 244 -1.17 -30.59 15.01
C GLN A 244 -1.39 -29.14 14.57
N SER A 245 -2.28 -28.43 15.26
CA SER A 245 -2.45 -27.00 15.05
C SER A 245 -1.15 -26.25 15.33
N GLY A 246 -0.67 -25.46 14.38
CA GLY A 246 0.62 -24.81 14.48
C GLY A 246 1.05 -24.09 13.21
N TYR A 247 2.34 -23.77 13.15
CA TYR A 247 2.96 -23.22 11.95
C TYR A 247 3.10 -24.28 10.88
N VAL A 248 2.82 -23.92 9.63
CA VAL A 248 3.06 -24.82 8.50
C VAL A 248 4.57 -24.89 8.24
N PRO A 249 5.18 -26.09 8.24
CA PRO A 249 6.59 -26.27 7.92
C PRO A 249 6.95 -25.69 6.55
N GLY A 250 8.22 -25.33 6.33
CA GLY A 250 8.71 -24.78 5.06
C GLY A 250 8.32 -23.33 4.76
N PHE A 251 7.41 -22.70 5.52
CA PHE A 251 7.06 -21.28 5.36
C PHE A 251 7.90 -20.34 6.25
N PRO A 252 8.27 -19.14 5.78
CA PRO A 252 9.01 -18.18 6.59
C PRO A 252 8.14 -17.59 7.71
N ILE A 253 8.73 -17.46 8.91
CA ILE A 253 8.11 -16.77 10.04
C ILE A 253 8.67 -15.35 10.10
N GLY A 254 7.87 -14.41 9.60
CA GLY A 254 8.16 -12.98 9.57
C GLY A 254 7.59 -12.20 10.76
N ASN A 255 7.98 -10.94 10.83
CA ASN A 255 7.46 -9.94 11.77
C ASN A 255 7.49 -10.38 13.25
N LYS A 256 8.67 -10.83 13.68
CA LYS A 256 8.94 -11.22 15.07
C LYS A 256 9.04 -9.95 15.94
N GLY A 257 8.28 -9.92 17.03
CA GLY A 257 8.28 -8.87 18.04
C GLY A 257 7.77 -9.44 19.36
N ASP A 258 7.35 -8.58 20.28
CA ASP A 258 6.90 -8.95 21.63
C ASP A 258 5.71 -8.08 22.09
N ALA A 259 5.07 -7.40 21.14
CA ALA A 259 4.04 -6.40 21.41
C ALA A 259 2.62 -6.92 21.19
N LEU A 260 2.42 -7.90 20.30
CA LEU A 260 1.10 -8.41 19.92
C LEU A 260 1.04 -9.93 20.06
N GLU A 261 -0.11 -10.40 20.56
CA GLU A 261 -0.51 -11.80 20.61
C GLU A 261 -1.90 -11.94 20.00
N VAL A 262 -2.06 -12.90 19.09
CA VAL A 262 -3.33 -13.15 18.40
C VAL A 262 -3.77 -14.59 18.62
N THR A 263 -4.92 -14.79 19.25
CA THR A 263 -5.55 -16.11 19.39
C THR A 263 -6.57 -16.31 18.29
N LEU A 264 -6.38 -17.35 17.50
CA LEU A 264 -7.25 -17.76 16.40
C LEU A 264 -8.07 -18.96 16.85
N ASP A 265 -9.38 -18.81 16.83
CA ASP A 265 -10.32 -19.81 17.35
C ASP A 265 -11.09 -20.45 16.19
N ASN A 266 -10.81 -21.73 15.95
CA ASN A 266 -11.49 -22.58 14.97
C ASN A 266 -12.48 -23.56 15.63
N SER A 267 -12.85 -23.32 16.90
CA SER A 267 -13.75 -24.20 17.65
C SER A 267 -15.14 -24.36 17.01
N GLY A 268 -15.57 -23.38 16.22
CA GLY A 268 -16.88 -23.37 15.55
C GLY A 268 -16.93 -24.13 14.23
N ASN A 269 -15.82 -24.70 13.74
CA ASN A 269 -15.74 -25.34 12.43
C ASN A 269 -15.38 -26.82 12.51
N PRO A 270 -16.10 -27.69 11.77
CA PRO A 270 -15.80 -29.12 11.70
C PRO A 270 -14.66 -29.44 10.73
N TRP A 271 -14.06 -28.44 10.08
CA TRP A 271 -13.01 -28.59 9.08
C TRP A 271 -11.71 -27.90 9.50
N PRO A 272 -10.54 -28.42 9.08
CA PRO A 272 -9.26 -27.77 9.28
C PRO A 272 -9.15 -26.49 8.43
N ALA A 273 -8.52 -25.46 9.01
CA ALA A 273 -8.36 -24.15 8.39
C ALA A 273 -6.87 -23.85 8.16
N PHE A 274 -6.54 -23.46 6.94
CA PHE A 274 -5.25 -22.86 6.63
C PHE A 274 -5.36 -21.34 6.70
N ILE A 275 -4.47 -20.72 7.46
CA ILE A 275 -4.53 -19.31 7.79
C ILE A 275 -3.24 -18.62 7.37
N LYS A 276 -3.39 -17.49 6.68
CA LYS A 276 -2.34 -16.58 6.30
C LYS A 276 -2.52 -15.28 7.05
N LEU A 277 -1.50 -14.91 7.80
CA LEU A 277 -1.42 -13.62 8.45
C LEU A 277 -0.68 -12.65 7.53
N TYR A 278 -1.36 -11.60 7.12
CA TYR A 278 -0.84 -10.59 6.21
C TYR A 278 -0.65 -9.27 6.94
N ASP A 279 0.55 -8.70 6.86
CA ASP A 279 0.83 -7.36 7.37
C ASP A 279 0.43 -6.33 6.30
N ILE A 280 -0.52 -5.47 6.65
CA ILE A 280 -1.07 -4.47 5.72
C ILE A 280 -0.05 -3.37 5.44
N GLU A 281 0.77 -3.01 6.43
CA GLU A 281 1.76 -1.92 6.33
C GLU A 281 2.94 -2.36 5.47
N ARG A 282 3.45 -3.58 5.72
CA ARG A 282 4.56 -4.16 4.95
C ARG A 282 4.12 -4.75 3.61
N ARG A 283 2.81 -4.91 3.42
CA ARG A 283 2.20 -5.52 2.24
C ARG A 283 2.76 -6.93 1.94
N ALA A 284 3.00 -7.71 2.99
CA ALA A 284 3.64 -9.02 2.91
C ALA A 284 2.96 -10.05 3.81
N ASN A 285 2.96 -11.31 3.36
CA ASN A 285 2.57 -12.42 4.23
C ASN A 285 3.66 -12.66 5.30
N VAL A 286 3.25 -12.68 6.57
CA VAL A 286 4.17 -12.79 7.69
C VAL A 286 4.15 -14.16 8.35
N ARG A 287 3.00 -14.84 8.38
CA ARG A 287 2.87 -16.15 9.04
C ARG A 287 1.86 -17.04 8.33
N TYR A 288 2.15 -18.33 8.34
CA TYR A 288 1.33 -19.39 7.76
C TYR A 288 1.04 -20.40 8.85
N LEU A 289 -0.24 -20.62 9.10
CA LEU A 289 -0.73 -21.38 10.23
C LEU A 289 -1.73 -22.41 9.73
N PHE A 290 -1.81 -23.53 10.42
CA PHE A 290 -2.79 -24.57 10.20
C PHE A 290 -3.47 -24.84 11.53
N ILE A 291 -4.80 -24.82 11.55
CA ILE A 291 -5.61 -25.10 12.73
C ILE A 291 -6.55 -26.26 12.41
N LEU A 292 -6.52 -27.27 13.26
CA LEU A 292 -7.39 -28.43 13.18
C LEU A 292 -8.86 -28.06 13.46
N PRO A 293 -9.81 -28.94 13.08
CA PRO A 293 -11.20 -28.74 13.42
C PRO A 293 -11.40 -28.71 14.94
N ASN A 294 -12.30 -27.83 15.39
CA ASN A 294 -12.63 -27.61 16.79
C ASN A 294 -11.46 -27.15 17.70
N ASP A 295 -10.37 -26.65 17.12
CA ASP A 295 -9.16 -26.28 17.87
C ASP A 295 -8.91 -24.76 17.87
N LYS A 296 -7.96 -24.32 18.70
CA LYS A 296 -7.53 -22.91 18.80
C LYS A 296 -6.01 -22.81 18.81
N LEU A 297 -5.48 -21.78 18.18
CA LEU A 297 -4.04 -21.53 18.09
C LEU A 297 -3.72 -20.11 18.47
N THR A 298 -2.77 -19.95 19.40
CA THR A 298 -2.25 -18.65 19.80
C THR A 298 -0.95 -18.36 19.06
N VAL A 299 -0.92 -17.20 18.40
CA VAL A 299 0.21 -16.68 17.64
C VAL A 299 0.87 -15.60 18.48
N ASP A 300 2.00 -15.93 19.06
CA ASP A 300 2.77 -15.04 19.93
C ASP A 300 3.85 -14.27 19.15
N LYS A 301 4.52 -13.35 19.83
CA LYS A 301 5.71 -12.65 19.33
C LYS A 301 5.50 -11.89 18.03
N LEU A 302 4.36 -11.21 17.88
CA LEU A 302 4.12 -10.33 16.74
C LEU A 302 4.59 -8.91 17.05
N ALA A 303 5.16 -8.26 16.02
CA ALA A 303 5.43 -6.83 16.10
C ALA A 303 4.11 -6.03 16.12
N PHE A 304 4.17 -4.80 16.61
CA PHE A 304 3.03 -3.87 16.49
C PHE A 304 2.74 -3.60 15.02
N GLY A 305 1.45 -3.58 14.65
CA GLY A 305 1.03 -3.30 13.28
C GLY A 305 -0.43 -3.69 13.02
N LYS A 306 -0.90 -3.38 11.80
CA LYS A 306 -2.22 -3.79 11.33
C LYS A 306 -2.13 -5.08 10.51
N TYR A 307 -2.78 -6.12 11.01
CA TYR A 307 -2.79 -7.43 10.36
C TYR A 307 -4.16 -7.76 9.79
N GLU A 308 -4.15 -8.44 8.66
CA GLU A 308 -5.31 -9.07 8.04
C GLU A 308 -5.16 -10.59 8.17
N VAL A 309 -6.19 -11.26 8.69
CA VAL A 309 -6.23 -12.71 8.78
C VAL A 309 -7.05 -13.22 7.61
N ARG A 310 -6.41 -13.97 6.71
CA ARG A 310 -7.06 -14.64 5.59
C ARG A 310 -7.03 -16.14 5.86
N TYR A 311 -8.16 -16.81 5.71
CA TYR A 311 -8.24 -18.24 5.95
C TYR A 311 -8.93 -18.96 4.79
N GLN A 312 -8.57 -20.22 4.60
CA GLN A 312 -9.11 -21.12 3.60
C GLN A 312 -9.50 -22.43 4.26
N LYS A 313 -10.71 -22.91 3.95
CA LYS A 313 -11.16 -24.25 4.33
C LYS A 313 -10.33 -25.31 3.59
N ILE A 314 -9.79 -26.26 4.33
CA ILE A 314 -9.19 -27.47 3.77
C ILE A 314 -10.25 -28.56 3.85
N ALA A 315 -10.61 -29.12 2.70
CA ALA A 315 -11.49 -30.29 2.66
C ALA A 315 -10.71 -31.49 3.23
N GLY A 316 -11.25 -32.13 4.27
CA GLY A 316 -10.75 -33.42 4.72
C GLY A 316 -10.99 -34.44 3.61
N GLY A 317 -10.00 -35.27 3.30
CA GLY A 317 -10.15 -36.28 2.26
C GLY A 317 -11.28 -37.26 2.60
N ALA A 318 -12.20 -37.47 1.64
CA ALA A 318 -13.18 -38.56 1.47
C ALA A 318 -14.16 -38.92 2.62
N ASP A 319 -13.79 -38.78 3.89
CA ASP A 319 -14.58 -39.23 5.04
C ASP A 319 -15.70 -38.24 5.41
N ASP A 320 -15.53 -36.95 5.10
CA ASP A 320 -16.54 -35.90 5.33
C ASP A 320 -17.82 -36.11 4.50
N CYS A 321 -17.70 -36.61 3.25
CA CYS A 321 -18.86 -36.93 2.42
C CYS A 321 -19.62 -38.18 2.94
N ARG A 322 -18.94 -39.11 3.62
CA ARG A 322 -19.55 -40.36 4.09
C ARG A 322 -20.33 -40.18 5.39
N ALA A 323 -19.91 -39.23 6.23
CA ALA A 323 -20.61 -38.86 7.45
C ALA A 323 -21.89 -38.05 7.18
N ALA A 324 -21.89 -37.17 6.17
CA ALA A 324 -23.04 -36.35 5.81
C ALA A 324 -24.17 -37.11 5.07
N LEU A 325 -23.88 -38.32 4.56
CA LEU A 325 -24.83 -39.16 3.81
C LEU A 325 -25.42 -40.33 4.62
N ARG A 326 -25.17 -40.40 5.94
CA ARG A 326 -25.86 -41.38 6.79
C ARG A 326 -27.20 -40.79 7.30
N PRO A 327 -28.33 -41.48 7.07
CA PRO A 327 -29.67 -41.00 7.44
C PRO A 327 -29.88 -40.89 8.95
#